data_AF-A0A7W3PFW5-F1
#
_entry.id   AF-A0A7W3PFW5-F1
#
_cell.length_a   1.000
_cell.length_b   1.000
_cell.length_c   1.000
_cell.angle_alpha   90.00
_cell.angle_beta   90.00
_cell.angle_gamma   90.00
#
_symmetry.space_group_name_H-M   'P 1'
#
loop_
_entity.id
_entity.type
_entity.pdbx_description
1 polymer ?
#
loop_
_entity_poly.entity_id
_entity_poly.type
_entity_poly.pdbx_seq_one_letter_code
_entity_poly.pdbx_strand_id
1 'polypeptide(L)' 'MTTRTAFTLIIGGAAVAVLGVVVSFVYLLQPWRTCPDDTSPAACPMLPEDATVLAVALVVTVLAAAVAVVGLVLRKR' A
#
# COMPACT_ATOMS: atom_id res chain seq x y z
N MET A 1 0.25 1.52 -28.35
CA MET A 1 0.23 0.65 -27.16
C MET A 1 -0.98 -0.26 -27.29
N THR A 2 -0.87 -1.57 -27.06
CA THR A 2 -2.00 -2.49 -27.28
C THR A 2 -2.99 -2.41 -26.11
N THR A 3 -4.27 -2.69 -26.36
CA THR A 3 -5.33 -2.71 -25.34
C THR A 3 -4.97 -3.60 -24.14
N ARG A 4 -4.19 -4.67 -24.40
CA ARG A 4 -3.66 -5.58 -23.37
C ARG A 4 -2.70 -4.87 -22.41
N THR A 5 -1.72 -4.12 -22.92
CA THR A 5 -0.78 -3.36 -22.07
C THR A 5 -1.48 -2.34 -21.18
N ALA A 6 -2.46 -1.59 -21.68
CA ALA A 6 -3.20 -0.63 -20.87
C ALA A 6 -4.01 -1.34 -19.76
N PHE A 7 -4.65 -2.47 -20.07
CA PHE A 7 -5.38 -3.27 -19.10
C PHE A 7 -4.47 -3.84 -18.00
N THR A 8 -3.29 -4.36 -18.37
CA THR A 8 -2.30 -4.85 -17.40
C THR A 8 -1.84 -3.76 -16.44
N LEU A 9 -1.60 -2.53 -16.92
CA LEU A 9 -1.21 -1.40 -16.06
C LEU A 9 -2.33 -1.03 -15.07
N ILE A 10 -3.59 -1.00 -15.52
CA ILE A 10 -4.73 -0.68 -14.66
C ILE A 10 -4.88 -1.74 -13.56
N ILE A 11 -4.99 -3.02 -13.94
CA ILE A 11 -5.22 -4.10 -12.99
C ILE A 11 -4.02 -4.30 -12.06
N GLY A 12 -2.81 -4.32 -12.62
CA GLY A 12 -1.58 -4.50 -11.84
C GLY A 12 -1.36 -3.34 -10.86
N GLY A 13 -1.48 -2.09 -11.32
CA GLY A 13 -1.34 -0.91 -10.47
C GLY A 13 -2.40 -0.85 -9.37
N ALA A 14 -3.67 -1.14 -9.71
CA ALA A 14 -4.75 -1.18 -8.73
C ALA A 14 -4.54 -2.28 -7.68
N ALA A 15 -4.14 -3.49 -8.09
CA ALA A 15 -3.89 -4.59 -7.17
C ALA A 15 -2.76 -4.27 -6.20
N VAL A 16 -1.63 -3.75 -6.70
CA VAL A 16 -0.50 -3.36 -5.84
C VAL A 16 -0.88 -2.21 -4.91
N ALA A 17 -1.64 -1.21 -5.38
CA ALA A 17 -2.11 -0.13 -4.54
C ALA A 17 -2.99 -0.63 -3.37
N VAL A 18 -3.93 -1.54 -3.66
CA VAL A 18 -4.77 -2.17 -2.62
C VAL A 18 -3.93 -2.94 -1.61
N LEU A 19 -2.97 -3.75 -2.08
CA LEU A 19 -2.07 -4.49 -1.18
C LEU A 19 -1.25 -3.54 -0.30
N GLY A 20 -0.71 -2.45 -0.84
CA GLY A 20 0.03 -1.48 -0.06
C GLY A 20 -0.82 -0.76 0.99
N VAL A 21 -2.11 -0.50 0.70
CA VAL A 21 -3.07 0.01 1.70
C VAL A 21 -3.28 -1.02 2.81
N VAL A 22 -3.52 -2.28 2.47
CA VAL A 22 -3.69 -3.35 3.46
C VAL A 22 -2.46 -3.48 4.36
N VAL A 23 -1.26 -3.52 3.78
CA VAL A 23 0.00 -3.56 4.53
C VAL A 23 0.13 -2.35 5.46
N SER A 24 -0.19 -1.15 4.96
CA SER A 24 -0.13 0.06 5.78
C SER A 24 -1.07 -0.01 6.98
N PHE A 25 -2.31 -0.47 6.79
CA PHE A 25 -3.26 -0.68 7.89
C PHE A 25 -2.76 -1.72 8.90
N VAL A 26 -2.21 -2.83 8.42
CA VAL A 26 -1.66 -3.89 9.27
C VAL A 26 -0.49 -3.37 10.11
N TYR A 27 0.39 -2.55 9.54
CA TYR A 27 1.51 -1.93 10.26
C TYR A 27 1.09 -0.79 11.19
N LEU A 28 -0.05 -0.14 10.96
CA LEU A 28 -0.60 0.84 11.90
C LEU A 28 -1.25 0.16 13.12
N LEU A 29 -1.87 -1.01 12.90
CA LEU A 29 -2.49 -1.78 13.98
C LEU A 29 -1.50 -2.64 14.76
N GLN A 30 -0.36 -2.96 14.16
CA GLN A 30 0.72 -3.77 14.72
C GLN A 30 0.22 -5.01 15.50
N PRO A 31 -0.65 -5.88 14.94
CA PRO A 31 -1.33 -6.93 15.70
C PRO A 31 -0.40 -7.96 16.35
N TRP A 32 0.87 -8.04 15.92
CA TRP A 32 1.90 -8.88 16.52
C TRP A 32 2.59 -8.27 17.75
N ARG A 33 2.36 -6.99 18.04
CA ARG A 33 2.97 -6.30 19.17
C ARG A 33 2.12 -6.48 20.42
N THR A 34 2.77 -6.43 21.57
CA THR A 34 2.10 -6.38 22.87
C THR A 34 2.82 -5.35 23.71
N CYS A 35 2.08 -4.47 24.39
CA CYS A 35 2.64 -3.41 25.21
C CYS A 35 2.42 -3.70 26.70
N PRO A 36 3.38 -3.35 27.57
CA PRO A 36 3.26 -3.59 29.01
C PRO A 36 2.15 -2.73 29.64
N ASP A 37 1.90 -1.53 29.11
CA ASP A 37 0.98 -0.56 29.71
C ASP A 37 -0.42 -0.57 29.07
N ASP A 38 -0.64 -1.33 28.00
CA ASP A 38 -1.86 -1.29 27.20
C ASP A 38 -2.35 -2.68 26.79
N THR A 39 -3.67 -2.86 26.78
CA THR A 39 -4.32 -4.10 26.32
C THR A 39 -4.51 -4.16 24.80
N SER A 40 -4.24 -3.06 24.09
CA SER A 40 -4.38 -2.94 22.63
C SER A 40 -3.00 -2.82 21.96
N PRO A 41 -2.65 -3.69 21.01
CA PRO A 41 -1.41 -3.60 20.24
C PRO A 41 -1.25 -2.27 19.48
N ALA A 42 -2.36 -1.67 19.03
CA ALA A 42 -2.36 -0.44 18.25
C ALA A 42 -2.02 0.82 19.06
N ALA A 43 -1.99 0.72 20.40
CA ALA A 43 -1.54 1.81 21.27
C ALA A 43 -0.01 1.84 21.43
N CYS A 44 0.67 0.82 20.95
CA CYS A 44 2.11 0.73 21.06
C CYS A 44 2.84 1.83 20.29
N PRO A 45 3.95 2.36 20.83
CA PRO A 45 4.88 3.17 20.04
C PRO A 45 5.44 2.33 18.89
N MET A 46 5.30 2.86 17.67
CA MET A 46 5.79 2.21 16.47
C MET A 46 7.32 2.16 16.47
N LEU A 47 7.90 0.97 16.23
CA LEU A 47 9.36 0.84 16.13
C LEU A 47 9.86 1.49 14.83
N PRO A 48 11.13 1.95 14.79
CA PRO A 48 11.71 2.54 13.57
C PRO A 48 11.70 1.59 12.37
N GLU A 49 11.89 0.30 12.60
CA GLU A 49 11.84 -0.74 11.56
C GLU A 49 10.43 -0.87 10.97
N ASP A 50 9.40 -0.96 11.81
CA ASP A 50 8.00 -1.01 11.38
C ASP A 50 7.60 0.27 10.64
N ALA A 51 8.04 1.44 11.14
CA ALA A 51 7.78 2.75 10.53
C ALA A 51 8.40 2.84 9.13
N THR A 52 9.57 2.24 8.93
CA THR A 52 10.23 2.18 7.62
C THR A 52 9.40 1.34 6.65
N VAL A 53 8.90 0.19 7.07
CA VAL A 53 8.05 -0.66 6.21
C VAL A 53 6.76 0.05 5.85
N LEU A 54 6.11 0.73 6.79
CA LEU A 54 4.93 1.55 6.53
C LEU A 54 5.23 2.67 5.51
N ALA A 55 6.33 3.40 5.69
CA ALA A 55 6.72 4.47 4.78
C ALA A 55 6.93 3.95 3.34
N VAL A 56 7.63 2.81 3.20
CA VAL A 56 7.82 2.14 1.91
C VAL A 56 6.47 1.70 1.32
N ALA A 57 5.60 1.10 2.13
CA ALA A 57 4.27 0.68 1.67
C ALA A 57 3.45 1.85 1.13
N LEU A 58 3.46 2.99 1.82
CA LEU A 58 2.77 4.22 1.37
C LEU A 58 3.34 4.75 0.05
N VAL A 59 4.66 4.82 -0.10
CA VAL A 59 5.31 5.24 -1.35
C VAL A 59 4.93 4.30 -2.50
N VAL A 60 5.00 2.99 -2.27
CA VAL A 60 4.61 1.97 -3.26
C VAL A 60 3.13 2.12 -3.64
N THR A 61 2.24 2.35 -2.68
CA THR A 61 0.82 2.59 -2.96
C THR A 61 0.62 3.79 -3.87
N VAL A 62 1.28 4.92 -3.60
CA VAL A 62 1.16 6.13 -4.43
C VAL A 62 1.67 5.87 -5.85
N LEU A 63 2.83 5.23 -5.99
CA LEU A 63 3.40 4.90 -7.30
C LEU A 63 2.50 3.92 -8.08
N ALA A 64 1.97 2.89 -7.42
CA ALA A 64 1.08 1.92 -8.04
C ALA A 64 -0.25 2.55 -8.48
N ALA A 65 -0.81 3.46 -7.67
CA ALA A 65 -1.98 4.24 -8.04
C ALA A 65 -1.69 5.13 -9.27
N ALA A 66 -0.54 5.79 -9.31
CA ALA A 66 -0.12 6.57 -10.49
C ALA A 66 -0.01 5.70 -11.75
N VAL A 67 0.55 4.50 -11.64
CA VAL A 67 0.62 3.53 -12.76
C VAL A 67 -0.78 3.14 -13.25
N ALA A 68 -1.72 2.88 -12.34
CA ALA A 68 -3.10 2.56 -12.70
C ALA A 68 -3.77 3.74 -13.43
N VAL A 69 -3.57 4.97 -12.94
CA VAL A 69 -4.07 6.20 -13.58
C VAL A 69 -3.49 6.38 -14.97
N VAL A 70 -2.18 6.16 -15.15
CA VAL A 70 -1.54 6.20 -16.47
C VAL A 70 -2.19 5.17 -17.41
N GLY A 71 -2.43 3.94 -16.94
CA GLY A 71 -3.16 2.94 -17.70
C GLY A 71 -4.57 3.38 -18.12
N LEU A 72 -5.31 4.04 -17.22
CA LEU A 72 -6.65 4.60 -17.52
C LEU A 72 -6.59 5.71 -18.56
N VAL A 73 -5.64 6.65 -18.43
CA VAL A 73 -5.45 7.76 -19.37
C VAL A 73 -5.08 7.22 -20.77
N LEU A 74 -4.20 6.23 -20.83
CA LEU A 74 -3.77 5.62 -22.09
C LEU A 74 -4.85 4.76 -22.75
N ARG A 75 -5.77 4.17 -21.98
CA ARG A 75 -6.92 3.44 -22.53
C ARG A 75 -7.96 4.37 -23.17
N LYS A 76 -8.09 5.59 -22.67
CA LYS A 76 -9.08 6.57 -23.13
C LYS A 76 -8.66 7.30 -24.42
N ARG A 77 -7.36 7.32 -24.72
CA ARG A 77 -6.80 7.85 -25.97
C ARG A 77 -6.81 6.80 -27.07
#